data_AF-H6NCZ8-F1
#
_entry.id   AF-H6NCZ8-F1
#
_cell.length_a   1.000
_cell.length_b   1.000
_cell.length_c   1.000
_cell.angle_alpha   90.00
_cell.angle_beta   90.00
_cell.angle_gamma   90.00
#
_symmetry.space_group_name_H-M   'P 1'
#
loop_
_entity.id
_entity.type
_entity.pdbx_description
1 polymer ?
#
loop_
_entity_poly.entity_id
_entity_poly.type
_entity_poly.pdbx_seq_one_letter_code
_entity_poly.pdbx_strand_id
1 'polypeptide(L)'
;MVNLLYTELLKLKRARMFLVSLIGAAAAPAMMFLGLLDFHMRRPGETVTFAKVFEDTNLYVMLLIGTLLYGVITAYLFQREYTEDTLKNLLTIPVSRTSLIVSKLLLLCLWIAVLTLTAWVLALAAGLLGGAEGLDADVLLHSLGQYLAGGGLLFLLSTPTMFVTFLFKNYVPTIIFTSVITMGNVALANRDYKALFPWSAVQVIAGGGQVDAYPIHYSYLAVGLASLAGFVATLIYFKRADIQ
;
A
#
# COMPACT_ATOMS: atom_id res chain seq x y z
N MET A 1 -13.03 -12.17 19.16
CA MET A 1 -12.67 -11.82 17.76
C MET A 1 -13.61 -10.75 17.20
N VAL A 2 -14.90 -11.04 16.96
CA VAL A 2 -15.84 -10.10 16.32
C VAL A 2 -15.98 -8.76 17.07
N ASN A 3 -16.16 -8.78 18.38
CA ASN A 3 -16.26 -7.55 19.18
C ASN A 3 -15.00 -6.68 19.10
N LEU A 4 -13.83 -7.31 19.02
CA LEU A 4 -12.54 -6.61 18.95
C LEU A 4 -12.32 -5.98 17.56
N LEU A 5 -12.68 -6.70 16.51
CA LEU A 5 -12.68 -6.15 15.15
C LEU A 5 -13.67 -4.98 15.01
N TYR A 6 -14.86 -5.11 15.61
CA TYR A 6 -15.83 -4.02 15.67
C TYR A 6 -15.29 -2.77 16.39
N THR A 7 -14.57 -2.95 17.51
CA THR A 7 -13.92 -1.82 18.19
C THR A 7 -12.85 -1.15 17.33
N GLU A 8 -12.02 -1.92 16.62
CA GLU A 8 -11.00 -1.35 15.72
C GLU A 8 -11.64 -0.58 14.55
N LEU A 9 -12.74 -1.09 13.97
CA LEU A 9 -13.49 -0.40 12.92
C LEU A 9 -14.10 0.92 13.40
N LEU A 10 -14.64 0.95 14.63
CA LEU A 10 -15.15 2.18 15.23
C LEU A 10 -14.04 3.23 15.45
N LYS A 11 -12.81 2.79 15.80
CA LYS A 11 -11.65 3.68 15.90
C LYS A 11 -11.30 4.28 14.54
N LEU A 12 -11.36 3.50 13.47
CA LEU A 12 -11.08 3.95 12.11
C LEU A 12 -12.10 4.99 11.62
N LYS A 13 -13.40 4.77 11.86
CA LYS A 13 -14.47 5.72 11.50
C LYS A 13 -14.27 7.11 12.13
N ARG A 14 -13.68 7.18 13.32
CA ARG A 14 -13.42 8.46 14.04
C ARG A 14 -12.01 9.01 13.81
N ALA A 15 -11.13 8.28 13.11
CA ALA A 15 -9.75 8.68 12.95
C ALA A 15 -9.62 9.75 11.86
N ARG A 16 -9.15 10.95 12.23
CA ARG A 16 -8.78 12.00 11.25
C ARG A 16 -7.74 11.51 10.25
N MET A 17 -6.89 10.57 10.65
CA MET A 17 -5.87 9.97 9.77
C MET A 17 -6.50 9.23 8.59
N PHE A 18 -7.70 8.64 8.73
CA PHE A 18 -8.41 8.05 7.60
C PHE A 18 -8.66 9.07 6.48
N LEU A 19 -9.13 10.27 6.82
CA LEU A 19 -9.32 11.36 5.84
C LEU A 19 -8.00 11.84 5.23
N VAL A 20 -6.95 11.98 6.05
CA VAL A 20 -5.61 12.36 5.55
C VAL A 20 -5.07 11.31 4.58
N SER A 21 -5.28 10.03 4.86
CA SER A 21 -4.85 8.96 3.97
C SER A 21 -5.62 8.94 2.65
N LEU A 22 -6.89 9.37 2.65
CA LEU A 22 -7.70 9.51 1.45
C LEU A 22 -7.13 10.59 0.52
N ILE A 23 -6.69 11.71 1.10
CA ILE A 23 -5.97 12.78 0.38
C ILE A 23 -4.65 12.24 -0.18
N GLY A 24 -3.92 11.45 0.62
CA GLY A 24 -2.70 10.78 0.17
C GLY A 24 -2.93 9.86 -1.03
N ALA A 25 -3.99 9.04 -0.99
CA ALA A 25 -4.37 8.15 -2.11
C ALA A 25 -4.80 8.92 -3.37
N ALA A 26 -5.29 10.15 -3.23
CA ALA A 26 -5.64 11.01 -4.35
C ALA A 26 -4.42 11.61 -5.08
N ALA A 27 -3.22 11.56 -4.47
CA ALA A 27 -2.03 12.19 -5.03
C ALA A 27 -1.64 11.63 -6.41
N ALA A 28 -1.60 10.30 -6.57
CA ALA A 28 -1.23 9.67 -7.84
C ALA A 28 -2.24 9.96 -8.97
N PRO A 29 -3.57 9.79 -8.77
CA PRO A 29 -4.57 10.19 -9.75
C PRO A 29 -4.53 11.69 -10.10
N ALA A 30 -4.30 12.55 -9.10
CA ALA A 30 -4.16 13.99 -9.33
C ALA A 30 -2.92 14.31 -10.17
N MET A 31 -1.78 13.67 -9.90
CA MET A 31 -0.58 13.79 -10.73
C MET A 31 -0.83 13.31 -12.16
N MET A 32 -1.55 12.20 -12.34
CA MET A 32 -1.91 11.71 -13.68
C MET A 32 -2.83 12.70 -14.40
N PHE A 33 -3.82 13.26 -13.72
CA PHE A 33 -4.70 14.28 -14.30
C PHE A 33 -3.92 15.51 -14.80
N LEU A 34 -2.98 16.02 -13.99
CA LEU A 34 -2.11 17.12 -14.41
C LEU A 34 -1.23 16.73 -15.60
N GLY A 35 -0.72 15.50 -15.64
CA GLY A 35 0.03 14.97 -16.78
C GLY A 35 -0.81 14.88 -18.06
N LEU A 36 -2.08 14.49 -17.96
CA LEU A 36 -3.01 14.48 -19.09
C LEU A 36 -3.28 15.88 -19.62
N LEU A 37 -3.42 16.87 -18.75
CA LEU A 37 -3.60 18.27 -19.17
C LEU A 37 -2.37 18.80 -19.90
N ASP A 38 -1.16 18.57 -19.38
CA ASP A 38 0.09 18.97 -20.06
C ASP A 38 0.24 18.26 -21.42
N PHE A 39 -0.14 16.99 -21.50
CA PHE A 39 -0.11 16.24 -22.75
C PHE A 39 -1.01 16.86 -23.82
N HIS A 40 -2.28 17.14 -23.51
CA HIS A 40 -3.22 17.76 -24.45
C HIS A 40 -2.78 19.17 -24.86
N MET A 41 -2.19 19.94 -23.95
CA MET A 41 -1.66 21.28 -24.26
C MET A 41 -0.48 21.23 -25.23
N ARG A 42 0.37 20.20 -25.15
CA ARG A 42 1.54 20.04 -26.03
C ARG A 42 1.22 19.32 -27.33
N ARG A 43 0.22 18.44 -27.34
CA ARG A 43 -0.15 17.58 -28.47
C ARG A 43 -1.68 17.53 -28.65
N PRO A 44 -2.29 18.61 -29.14
CA PRO A 44 -3.76 18.76 -29.18
C PRO A 44 -4.49 17.79 -30.15
N GLY A 45 -3.80 16.85 -30.78
CA GLY A 45 -4.39 15.86 -31.71
C GLY A 45 -4.06 14.40 -31.38
N GLU A 46 -3.26 14.13 -30.34
CA GLU A 46 -3.04 12.77 -29.85
C GLU A 46 -3.98 12.51 -28.67
N THR A 47 -4.68 11.37 -28.67
CA THR A 47 -5.56 10.98 -27.57
C THR A 47 -4.86 9.96 -26.68
N VAL A 48 -5.06 10.08 -25.36
CA VAL A 48 -4.56 9.11 -24.39
C VAL A 48 -5.65 8.09 -24.11
N THR A 49 -5.29 6.82 -24.01
CA THR A 49 -6.26 5.75 -23.74
C THR A 49 -6.51 5.58 -22.24
N PHE A 50 -7.71 5.15 -21.85
CA PHE A 50 -8.02 4.82 -20.46
C PHE A 50 -7.09 3.75 -19.89
N ALA A 51 -6.72 2.75 -20.69
CA ALA A 51 -5.75 1.73 -20.31
C ALA A 51 -4.43 2.37 -19.83
N LYS A 52 -3.94 3.38 -20.55
CA LYS A 52 -2.70 4.07 -20.19
C LYS A 52 -2.86 4.91 -18.92
N VAL A 53 -3.98 5.60 -18.77
CA VAL A 53 -4.31 6.35 -17.53
C VAL A 53 -4.29 5.45 -16.30
N PHE A 54 -4.93 4.29 -16.39
CA PHE A 54 -4.93 3.32 -15.29
C PHE A 54 -3.55 2.74 -15.03
N GLU A 55 -2.83 2.31 -16.07
CA GLU A 55 -1.48 1.74 -15.94
C GLU A 55 -0.52 2.73 -15.25
N ASP A 56 -0.44 3.96 -15.75
CA ASP A 56 0.49 4.97 -15.23
C ASP A 56 0.11 5.43 -13.82
N THR A 57 -1.19 5.60 -13.56
CA THR A 57 -1.65 5.95 -12.21
C THR A 57 -1.35 4.82 -11.23
N ASN A 58 -1.60 3.57 -11.61
CA ASN A 58 -1.31 2.41 -10.76
C ASN A 58 0.20 2.28 -10.50
N LEU A 59 1.02 2.55 -11.52
CA LEU A 59 2.47 2.60 -11.38
C LEU A 59 2.89 3.65 -10.34
N TYR A 60 2.36 4.88 -10.39
CA TYR A 60 2.64 5.89 -9.36
C TYR A 60 2.16 5.49 -7.97
N VAL A 61 1.01 4.82 -7.87
CA VAL A 61 0.52 4.25 -6.61
C VAL A 61 1.52 3.22 -6.09
N MET A 62 1.96 2.25 -6.89
CA MET A 62 2.84 1.17 -6.41
C MET A 62 4.25 1.64 -6.11
N LEU A 63 4.76 2.57 -6.92
CA LEU A 63 6.15 3.02 -6.87
C LEU A 63 6.37 4.02 -5.74
N LEU A 64 5.46 4.97 -5.58
CA LEU A 64 5.61 6.13 -4.69
C LEU A 64 4.63 6.13 -3.52
N ILE A 65 3.34 6.26 -3.84
CA ILE A 65 2.34 6.66 -2.85
C ILE A 65 2.03 5.50 -1.91
N GLY A 66 1.79 4.31 -2.45
CA GLY A 66 1.37 3.12 -1.70
C GLY A 66 2.40 2.68 -0.68
N THR A 67 3.68 2.56 -1.06
CA THR A 67 4.75 2.16 -0.13
C THR A 67 4.89 3.10 1.05
N LEU A 68 4.90 4.41 0.78
CA LEU A 68 5.05 5.42 1.80
C LEU A 68 3.78 5.53 2.67
N LEU A 69 2.62 5.65 2.03
CA LEU A 69 1.33 5.84 2.71
C LEU A 69 0.94 4.63 3.55
N TYR A 70 1.01 3.42 3.00
CA TYR A 70 0.65 2.21 3.75
C TYR A 70 1.63 1.96 4.89
N GLY A 71 2.89 2.34 4.73
CA GLY A 71 3.87 2.30 5.80
C GLY A 71 3.55 3.24 6.96
N VAL A 72 3.16 4.49 6.66
CA VAL A 72 2.70 5.46 7.66
C VAL A 72 1.44 4.98 8.38
N ILE A 73 0.48 4.42 7.64
CA ILE A 73 -0.75 3.86 8.20
C ILE A 73 -0.45 2.69 9.14
N THR A 74 0.46 1.81 8.72
CA THR A 74 0.94 0.69 9.55
C THR A 74 1.55 1.22 10.84
N ALA A 75 2.45 2.20 10.75
CA ALA A 75 3.07 2.80 11.93
C ALA A 75 2.02 3.40 12.87
N TYR A 76 1.07 4.17 12.33
CA TYR A 76 0.00 4.77 13.11
C TYR A 76 -0.86 3.72 13.83
N LEU A 77 -1.25 2.65 13.14
CA LEU A 77 -2.16 1.64 13.68
C LEU A 77 -1.56 0.86 14.86
N PHE A 78 -0.28 0.54 14.77
CA PHE A 78 0.43 -0.25 15.77
C PHE A 78 1.06 0.62 16.86
N GLN A 79 1.46 1.85 16.56
CA GLN A 79 2.07 2.75 17.55
C GLN A 79 1.04 3.43 18.45
N ARG A 80 -0.20 3.65 17.97
CA ARG A 80 -1.23 4.37 18.73
C ARG A 80 -1.44 3.84 20.15
N GLU A 81 -1.37 2.52 20.33
CA GLU A 81 -1.58 1.88 21.64
C GLU A 81 -0.38 2.04 22.59
N TYR A 82 0.83 2.18 22.04
CA TYR A 82 2.02 2.51 22.81
C TYR A 82 2.03 3.98 23.23
N THR A 83 1.61 4.88 22.35
CA THR A 83 1.57 6.32 22.66
C THR A 83 0.45 6.69 23.63
N GLU A 84 -0.72 6.04 23.53
CA GLU A 84 -1.87 6.32 24.39
C GLU A 84 -1.81 5.54 25.73
N ASP A 85 -0.73 4.81 26.04
CA ASP A 85 -0.56 3.93 27.22
C ASP A 85 -1.69 2.90 27.42
N THR A 86 -2.50 2.66 26.39
CA THR A 86 -3.66 1.75 26.45
C THR A 86 -3.27 0.29 26.32
N LEU A 87 -2.05 -0.01 25.87
CA LEU A 87 -1.58 -1.38 25.69
C LEU A 87 -1.62 -2.17 27.01
N LYS A 88 -1.26 -1.55 28.14
CA LYS A 88 -1.31 -2.19 29.46
C LYS A 88 -2.74 -2.58 29.86
N ASN A 89 -3.71 -1.72 29.58
CA ASN A 89 -5.13 -1.97 29.84
C ASN A 89 -5.77 -2.97 28.85
N LEU A 90 -5.24 -3.09 27.64
CA LEU A 90 -5.69 -4.07 26.65
C LEU A 90 -5.23 -5.50 27.00
N LEU A 91 -4.09 -5.63 27.66
CA LEU A 91 -3.51 -6.91 28.07
C LEU A 91 -4.11 -7.49 29.36
N THR A 92 -4.86 -6.69 30.12
CA THR A 92 -5.60 -7.17 31.29
C THR A 92 -6.94 -7.80 30.91
N ILE A 93 -7.44 -7.53 29.70
CA ILE A 93 -8.62 -8.20 29.15
C ILE A 93 -8.17 -9.58 28.64
N PRO A 94 -8.95 -10.67 28.83
CA PRO A 94 -8.59 -12.03 28.42
C PRO A 94 -8.65 -12.21 26.88
N VAL A 95 -7.83 -11.45 26.16
CA VAL A 95 -7.68 -11.50 24.71
C VAL A 95 -6.26 -11.97 24.39
N SER A 96 -6.14 -12.95 23.50
CA SER A 96 -4.82 -13.40 23.08
C SER A 96 -4.09 -12.30 22.30
N ARG A 97 -2.78 -12.16 22.56
CA ARG A 97 -1.86 -11.27 21.84
C ARG A 97 -1.95 -11.42 20.31
N THR A 98 -2.10 -12.65 19.85
CA THR A 98 -2.25 -12.98 18.43
C THR A 98 -3.58 -12.49 17.85
N SER A 99 -4.68 -12.57 18.63
CA SER A 99 -5.99 -12.02 18.23
C SER A 99 -5.91 -10.53 17.91
N LEU A 100 -5.17 -9.77 18.72
CA LEU A 100 -5.04 -8.31 18.58
C LEU A 100 -4.24 -7.94 17.32
N ILE A 101 -3.14 -8.66 17.07
CA ILE A 101 -2.35 -8.48 15.84
C ILE A 101 -3.19 -8.80 14.61
N VAL A 102 -3.89 -9.93 14.60
CA VAL A 102 -4.69 -10.37 13.46
C VAL A 102 -5.84 -9.39 13.17
N SER A 103 -6.53 -8.90 14.20
CA SER A 103 -7.59 -7.89 13.99
C SER A 103 -7.06 -6.59 13.41
N LYS A 104 -5.87 -6.16 13.81
CA LYS A 104 -5.23 -4.95 13.25
C LYS A 104 -4.78 -5.17 11.81
N LEU A 105 -4.24 -6.34 11.49
CA LEU A 105 -3.92 -6.69 10.10
C LEU A 105 -5.16 -6.73 9.22
N LEU A 106 -6.29 -7.25 9.71
CA LEU A 106 -7.57 -7.20 8.98
C LEU A 106 -8.06 -5.76 8.78
N LEU A 107 -7.94 -4.91 9.81
CA LEU A 107 -8.26 -3.49 9.69
C LEU A 107 -7.37 -2.79 8.65
N LEU A 108 -6.06 -3.06 8.68
CA LEU A 108 -5.09 -2.54 7.72
C LEU A 108 -5.41 -3.00 6.30
N CYS A 109 -5.75 -4.28 6.12
CA CYS A 109 -6.17 -4.83 4.83
C CYS A 109 -7.41 -4.10 4.29
N LEU A 110 -8.43 -3.90 5.12
CA LEU A 110 -9.63 -3.16 4.73
C LEU A 110 -9.31 -1.70 4.37
N TRP A 111 -8.46 -1.05 5.16
CA TRP A 111 -8.05 0.33 4.92
C TRP A 111 -7.30 0.46 3.59
N ILE A 112 -6.32 -0.40 3.33
CA ILE A 112 -5.59 -0.44 2.06
C ILE A 112 -6.53 -0.70 0.89
N ALA A 113 -7.48 -1.64 1.03
CA ALA A 113 -8.48 -1.91 0.00
C ALA A 113 -9.31 -0.65 -0.34
N VAL A 114 -9.78 0.08 0.68
CA VAL A 114 -10.52 1.34 0.47
C VAL A 114 -9.66 2.40 -0.21
N LEU A 115 -8.39 2.56 0.18
CA LEU A 115 -7.48 3.52 -0.46
C LEU A 115 -7.17 3.14 -1.92
N THR A 116 -7.01 1.85 -2.18
CA THR A 116 -6.78 1.30 -3.52
C THR A 116 -7.99 1.58 -4.42
N LEU A 117 -9.20 1.29 -3.93
CA LEU A 117 -10.45 1.60 -4.65
C LEU A 117 -10.61 3.11 -4.85
N THR A 118 -10.26 3.93 -3.87
CA THR A 118 -10.30 5.39 -4.00
C THR A 118 -9.37 5.86 -5.12
N ALA A 119 -8.13 5.37 -5.15
CA ALA A 119 -7.18 5.71 -6.20
C ALA A 119 -7.67 5.28 -7.58
N TRP A 120 -8.30 4.10 -7.69
CA TRP A 120 -8.88 3.61 -8.95
C TRP A 120 -10.07 4.46 -9.41
N VAL A 121 -11.01 4.79 -8.53
CA VAL A 121 -12.16 5.67 -8.85
C VAL A 121 -11.69 7.06 -9.28
N LEU A 122 -10.68 7.60 -8.62
CA LEU A 122 -10.11 8.90 -8.99
C LEU A 122 -9.32 8.84 -10.30
N ALA A 123 -8.67 7.72 -10.62
CA ALA A 123 -8.02 7.52 -11.93
C ALA A 123 -9.05 7.48 -13.06
N LEU A 124 -10.19 6.80 -12.83
CA LEU A 124 -11.32 6.82 -13.75
C LEU A 124 -11.86 8.24 -13.96
N ALA A 125 -12.05 8.99 -12.87
CA ALA A 125 -12.48 10.39 -12.95
C ALA A 125 -11.45 11.26 -13.69
N ALA A 126 -10.15 11.06 -13.46
CA ALA A 126 -9.08 11.76 -14.16
C ALA A 126 -9.10 11.47 -15.67
N GLY A 127 -9.32 10.21 -16.08
CA GLY A 127 -9.46 9.84 -17.49
C GLY A 127 -10.70 10.47 -18.14
N LEU A 128 -11.85 10.46 -17.46
CA LEU A 128 -13.09 11.06 -17.95
C LEU A 128 -12.97 12.59 -18.13
N LEU A 129 -12.43 13.28 -17.12
CA LEU A 129 -12.23 14.73 -17.17
C LEU A 129 -11.10 15.12 -18.13
N GLY A 130 -10.11 14.25 -18.30
CA GLY A 130 -8.96 14.43 -19.18
C GLY A 130 -9.22 14.04 -20.64
N GLY A 131 -10.44 13.65 -21.01
CA GLY A 131 -10.79 13.31 -22.39
C GLY A 131 -10.13 12.04 -22.92
N ALA A 132 -9.79 11.08 -22.05
CA ALA A 132 -9.23 9.82 -22.49
C ALA A 132 -10.23 8.99 -23.32
N GLU A 133 -9.73 8.18 -24.24
CA GLU A 133 -10.54 7.35 -25.13
C GLU A 133 -10.38 5.85 -24.85
N GLY A 134 -11.24 5.02 -25.45
CA GLY A 134 -11.17 3.56 -25.30
C GLY A 134 -11.61 3.06 -23.92
N LEU A 135 -12.70 3.63 -23.38
CA LEU A 135 -13.31 3.12 -22.15
C LEU A 135 -14.17 1.90 -22.47
N ASP A 136 -13.63 0.72 -22.22
CA ASP A 136 -14.35 -0.54 -22.35
C ASP A 136 -14.49 -1.26 -21.00
N ALA A 137 -15.49 -2.14 -20.91
CA ALA A 137 -15.72 -2.96 -19.72
C ALA A 137 -14.50 -3.85 -19.39
N ASP A 138 -13.78 -4.31 -20.41
CA ASP A 138 -12.55 -5.10 -20.25
C ASP A 138 -11.43 -4.26 -19.59
N VAL A 139 -11.23 -3.01 -20.04
CA VAL A 139 -10.26 -2.08 -19.45
C VAL A 139 -10.59 -1.79 -17.99
N LEU A 140 -11.87 -1.60 -17.65
CA LEU A 140 -12.31 -1.40 -16.28
C LEU A 140 -12.04 -2.61 -15.39
N LEU A 141 -12.37 -3.82 -15.85
CA LEU A 141 -12.19 -5.04 -15.06
C LEU A 141 -10.71 -5.38 -14.92
N HIS A 142 -9.94 -5.23 -16.00
CA HIS A 142 -8.50 -5.45 -16.01
C HIS A 142 -7.79 -4.48 -15.05
N SER A 143 -8.05 -3.18 -15.17
CA SER A 143 -7.45 -2.17 -14.30
C SER A 143 -7.81 -2.38 -12.84
N LEU A 144 -9.08 -2.70 -12.53
CA LEU A 144 -9.49 -3.01 -11.16
C LEU A 144 -8.72 -4.21 -10.60
N GLY A 145 -8.53 -5.26 -11.41
CA GLY A 145 -7.71 -6.42 -11.07
C GLY A 145 -6.26 -6.04 -10.75
N GLN A 146 -5.63 -5.19 -11.58
CA GLN A 146 -4.26 -4.73 -11.36
C GLN A 146 -4.13 -3.89 -10.08
N TYR A 147 -5.08 -3.01 -9.79
CA TYR A 147 -5.09 -2.20 -8.57
C TYR A 147 -5.24 -3.09 -7.32
N LEU A 148 -6.21 -4.02 -7.32
CA LEU A 148 -6.42 -4.94 -6.20
C LEU A 148 -5.23 -5.88 -5.98
N ALA A 149 -4.62 -6.39 -7.06
CA ALA A 149 -3.40 -7.19 -6.98
C ALA A 149 -2.24 -6.38 -6.37
N GLY A 150 -2.00 -5.15 -6.85
CA GLY A 150 -0.98 -4.26 -6.32
C GLY A 150 -1.19 -3.91 -4.85
N GLY A 151 -2.40 -3.48 -4.49
CA GLY A 151 -2.78 -3.18 -3.11
C GLY A 151 -2.64 -4.38 -2.18
N GLY A 152 -3.04 -5.58 -2.65
CA GLY A 152 -2.89 -6.83 -1.91
C GLY A 152 -1.42 -7.22 -1.66
N LEU A 153 -0.56 -7.11 -2.68
CA LEU A 153 0.86 -7.39 -2.54
C LEU A 153 1.57 -6.37 -1.64
N LEU A 154 1.23 -5.07 -1.75
CA LEU A 154 1.74 -4.05 -0.84
C LEU A 154 1.26 -4.26 0.59
N PHE A 155 0.03 -4.76 0.79
CA PHE A 155 -0.45 -5.18 2.11
C PHE A 155 0.41 -6.31 2.67
N LEU A 156 0.78 -7.33 1.88
CA LEU A 156 1.70 -8.38 2.36
C LEU A 156 3.06 -7.80 2.78
N LEU A 157 3.55 -6.81 2.03
CA LEU A 157 4.77 -6.07 2.33
C LEU A 157 4.63 -5.00 3.43
N SER A 158 3.47 -4.88 4.08
CA SER A 158 3.33 -4.08 5.30
C SER A 158 3.89 -4.80 6.53
N THR A 159 4.07 -6.12 6.46
CA THR A 159 4.56 -6.93 7.59
C THR A 159 6.00 -6.65 8.01
N PRO A 160 6.98 -6.36 7.12
CA PRO A 160 8.31 -5.89 7.55
C PRO A 160 8.23 -4.49 8.18
N THR A 161 7.34 -3.64 7.67
CA THR A 161 7.12 -2.29 8.22
C THR A 161 6.55 -2.36 9.64
N MET A 162 5.60 -3.28 9.87
CA MET A 162 5.06 -3.60 11.19
C MET A 162 6.15 -4.02 12.17
N PHE A 163 7.10 -4.87 11.74
CA PHE A 163 8.23 -5.27 12.56
C PHE A 163 9.09 -4.06 12.99
N VAL A 164 9.40 -3.17 12.04
CA VAL A 164 10.16 -1.94 12.34
C VAL A 164 9.42 -1.06 13.35
N THR A 165 8.09 -0.93 13.23
CA THR A 165 7.28 -0.17 14.20
C THR A 165 7.42 -0.73 15.61
N PHE A 166 7.37 -2.06 15.77
CA PHE A 166 7.50 -2.69 17.09
C PHE A 166 8.91 -2.61 17.68
N LEU A 167 9.94 -2.62 16.83
CA LEU A 167 11.33 -2.55 17.27
C LEU A 167 11.64 -1.18 17.90
N PHE A 168 11.19 -0.10 17.28
CA PHE A 168 11.54 1.25 17.70
C PHE A 168 10.48 1.95 18.56
N LYS A 169 9.24 1.42 18.63
CA LYS A 169 8.13 2.00 19.40
C LYS A 169 7.95 3.51 19.12
N ASN A 170 8.16 3.91 17.87
CA ASN A 170 8.02 5.29 17.40
C ASN A 170 7.65 5.27 15.90
N TYR A 171 6.84 6.26 15.48
CA TYR A 171 6.44 6.44 14.08
C TYR A 171 7.63 6.83 13.19
N VAL A 172 8.59 7.61 13.69
CA VAL A 172 9.67 8.22 12.89
C VAL A 172 10.55 7.17 12.18
N PRO A 173 11.06 6.12 12.84
CA PRO A 173 11.88 5.11 12.15
C PRO A 173 11.11 4.35 11.08
N THR A 174 9.81 4.13 11.29
CA THR A 174 8.95 3.48 10.29
C THR A 174 8.80 4.36 9.04
N ILE A 175 8.63 5.66 9.22
CA ILE A 175 8.55 6.63 8.11
C ILE A 175 9.88 6.71 7.34
N ILE A 176 11.02 6.73 8.06
CA ILE A 176 12.34 6.73 7.42
C ILE A 176 12.52 5.45 6.60
N PHE A 177 12.19 4.29 7.18
CA PHE A 177 12.27 2.99 6.50
C PHE A 177 11.45 2.95 5.20
N THR A 178 10.19 3.39 5.25
CA THR A 178 9.31 3.38 4.07
C THR A 178 9.72 4.41 3.03
N SER A 179 10.30 5.53 3.45
CA SER A 179 10.87 6.55 2.56
C SER A 179 12.09 6.03 1.82
N VAL A 180 13.00 5.32 2.50
CA VAL A 180 14.17 4.68 1.86
C VAL A 180 13.75 3.63 0.86
N ILE A 181 12.76 2.79 1.19
CA ILE A 181 12.18 1.81 0.26
C ILE A 181 11.60 2.50 -0.98
N THR A 182 10.85 3.58 -0.77
CA THR A 182 10.24 4.35 -1.86
C THR A 182 11.31 4.95 -2.77
N MET A 183 12.41 5.47 -2.20
CA MET A 183 13.56 5.92 -3.00
C MET A 183 14.20 4.76 -3.78
N GLY A 184 14.30 3.57 -3.18
CA GLY A 184 14.74 2.35 -3.86
C GLY A 184 13.85 1.97 -5.05
N ASN A 185 12.53 2.05 -4.90
CA ASN A 185 11.58 1.82 -6.01
C ASN A 185 11.86 2.75 -7.20
N VAL A 186 12.05 4.05 -6.93
CA VAL A 186 12.36 5.05 -7.96
C VAL A 186 13.69 4.76 -8.63
N ALA A 187 14.74 4.46 -7.86
CA ALA A 187 16.07 4.17 -8.39
C ALA A 187 16.09 2.93 -9.31
N LEU A 188 15.21 1.95 -9.04
CA LEU A 188 15.13 0.70 -9.77
C LEU A 188 14.10 0.70 -10.91
N ALA A 189 13.22 1.70 -11.01
CA ALA A 189 12.08 1.71 -11.95
C ALA A 189 12.44 1.36 -13.41
N ASN A 190 13.61 1.85 -13.87
CA ASN A 190 14.13 1.67 -15.23
C ASN A 190 15.27 0.63 -15.31
N ARG A 191 15.41 -0.24 -14.31
CA ARG A 191 16.46 -1.27 -14.24
C ARG A 191 15.81 -2.65 -14.14
N ASP A 192 16.49 -3.67 -14.68
CA ASP A 192 15.99 -5.05 -14.62
C ASP A 192 15.89 -5.59 -13.19
N TYR A 193 16.71 -5.05 -12.28
CA TYR A 193 16.69 -5.37 -10.86
C TYR A 193 15.37 -5.02 -10.16
N LYS A 194 14.45 -4.28 -10.80
CA LYS A 194 13.10 -4.04 -10.26
C LYS A 194 12.31 -5.32 -9.99
N ALA A 195 12.62 -6.42 -10.68
CA ALA A 195 12.01 -7.73 -10.44
C ALA A 195 12.49 -8.39 -9.13
N LEU A 196 13.67 -8.02 -8.61
CA LEU A 196 14.26 -8.65 -7.43
C LEU A 196 13.97 -7.91 -6.13
N PHE A 197 13.77 -6.59 -6.20
CA PHE A 197 13.47 -5.80 -5.01
C PHE A 197 11.98 -5.93 -4.64
N PRO A 198 11.62 -6.42 -3.42
CA PRO A 198 10.26 -6.85 -3.12
C PRO A 198 9.19 -5.78 -3.37
N TRP A 199 9.44 -4.52 -3.03
CA TRP A 199 8.48 -3.44 -3.21
C TRP A 199 8.33 -3.01 -4.67
N SER A 200 9.41 -2.98 -5.45
CA SER A 200 9.31 -2.67 -6.89
C SER A 200 8.80 -3.85 -7.70
N ALA A 201 9.01 -5.08 -7.22
CA ALA A 201 8.52 -6.30 -7.85
C ALA A 201 6.98 -6.33 -7.93
N VAL A 202 6.29 -5.63 -7.02
CA VAL A 202 4.83 -5.48 -7.04
C VAL A 202 4.35 -4.89 -8.37
N GLN A 203 5.05 -3.88 -8.90
CA GLN A 203 4.68 -3.26 -10.17
C GLN A 203 4.86 -4.21 -11.36
N VAL A 204 5.87 -5.08 -11.30
CA VAL A 204 6.15 -6.08 -12.34
C VAL A 204 5.04 -7.14 -12.36
N ILE A 205 4.67 -7.62 -11.18
CA ILE A 205 3.61 -8.63 -11.01
C ILE A 205 2.25 -8.06 -11.42
N ALA A 206 1.87 -6.91 -10.88
CA ALA A 206 0.53 -6.38 -11.06
C ALA A 206 0.33 -5.70 -12.43
N GLY A 207 1.39 -5.15 -13.03
CA GLY A 207 1.35 -4.63 -14.40
C GLY A 207 1.43 -5.72 -15.48
N GLY A 208 1.60 -6.99 -15.10
CA GLY A 208 1.75 -8.10 -16.06
C GLY A 208 3.05 -8.03 -16.89
N GLY A 209 3.99 -7.17 -16.51
CA GLY A 209 5.25 -6.99 -17.20
C GLY A 209 6.21 -8.15 -16.96
N GLN A 210 6.90 -8.59 -18.00
CA GLN A 210 8.03 -9.49 -17.89
C GLN A 210 9.33 -8.67 -18.00
N VAL A 211 10.32 -9.02 -17.18
CA VAL A 211 11.67 -8.47 -17.30
C VAL A 211 12.51 -9.54 -17.99
N ASP A 212 13.08 -9.23 -19.15
CA ASP A 212 13.78 -10.21 -20.00
C ASP A 212 14.91 -10.94 -19.24
N ALA A 213 15.59 -10.23 -18.34
CA ALA A 213 16.68 -10.78 -17.53
C ALA A 213 16.21 -11.70 -16.39
N TYR A 214 14.98 -11.54 -15.90
CA TYR A 214 14.50 -12.24 -14.69
C TYR A 214 13.08 -12.79 -14.87
N PRO A 215 12.92 -14.13 -14.83
CA PRO A 215 11.61 -14.75 -14.80
C PRO A 215 10.70 -14.22 -13.68
N ILE A 216 9.39 -14.16 -13.95
CA ILE A 216 8.40 -13.58 -13.04
C ILE A 216 8.31 -14.27 -11.67
N HIS A 217 8.70 -15.55 -11.58
CA HIS A 217 8.70 -16.28 -10.31
C HIS A 217 9.68 -15.69 -9.28
N TYR A 218 10.76 -15.02 -9.71
CA TYR A 218 11.67 -14.33 -8.80
C TYR A 218 10.98 -13.15 -8.11
N SER A 219 10.12 -12.41 -8.81
CA SER A 219 9.31 -11.33 -8.23
C SER A 219 8.38 -11.86 -7.14
N TYR A 220 7.66 -12.95 -7.40
CA TYR A 220 6.80 -13.59 -6.40
C TYR A 220 7.57 -14.10 -5.19
N LEU A 221 8.75 -14.71 -5.42
CA LEU A 221 9.63 -15.16 -4.34
C LEU A 221 10.14 -14.00 -3.51
N ALA A 222 10.56 -12.88 -4.12
CA ALA A 222 11.03 -11.70 -3.41
C ALA A 222 9.94 -11.12 -2.48
N VAL A 223 8.72 -10.96 -2.99
CA VAL A 223 7.57 -10.48 -2.20
C VAL A 223 7.23 -11.47 -1.08
N GLY A 224 7.15 -12.76 -1.41
CA GLY A 224 6.80 -13.81 -0.46
C GLY A 224 7.82 -13.94 0.68
N LEU A 225 9.12 -13.94 0.37
CA LEU A 225 10.19 -14.03 1.36
C LEU A 225 10.23 -12.80 2.26
N ALA A 226 10.11 -11.60 1.70
CA ALA A 226 10.10 -10.36 2.49
C ALA A 226 8.89 -10.33 3.45
N SER A 227 7.70 -10.65 2.95
CA SER A 227 6.48 -10.71 3.76
C SER A 227 6.57 -11.77 4.86
N LEU A 228 6.99 -12.99 4.51
CA LEU A 228 7.12 -14.08 5.48
C LEU A 228 8.16 -13.75 6.55
N ALA A 229 9.32 -13.23 6.16
CA ALA A 229 10.37 -12.82 7.10
C ALA A 229 9.87 -11.73 8.05
N GLY A 230 9.20 -10.69 7.53
CA GLY A 230 8.61 -9.61 8.33
C GLY A 230 7.55 -10.12 9.31
N PHE A 231 6.67 -10.99 8.86
CA PHE A 231 5.62 -11.57 9.69
C PHE A 231 6.18 -12.49 10.79
N VAL A 232 7.10 -13.38 10.44
CA VAL A 232 7.74 -14.29 11.42
C VAL A 232 8.56 -13.50 12.43
N ALA A 233 9.35 -12.50 12.00
CA ALA A 233 10.10 -11.62 12.90
C ALA A 233 9.18 -10.89 13.88
N THR A 234 8.05 -10.38 13.39
CA THR A 234 7.02 -9.74 14.21
C THR A 234 6.45 -10.69 15.26
N LEU A 235 6.06 -11.91 14.88
CA LEU A 235 5.51 -12.89 15.81
C LEU A 235 6.52 -13.34 16.87
N ILE A 236 7.78 -13.55 16.48
CA ILE A 236 8.86 -13.93 17.42
C ILE A 236 9.10 -12.80 18.42
N TYR A 237 9.23 -11.56 17.94
CA TYR A 237 9.43 -10.39 18.79
C TYR A 237 8.27 -10.21 19.76
N PHE A 238 7.03 -10.32 19.30
CA PHE A 238 5.84 -10.12 20.15
C PHE A 238 5.63 -11.23 21.19
N LYS A 239 6.12 -12.45 20.93
CA LYS A 239 6.14 -13.53 21.93
C LYS A 239 7.22 -13.34 22.98
N ARG A 240 8.37 -12.75 22.62
CA ARG A 240 9.52 -12.53 23.52
C ARG A 240 9.46 -11.21 24.27
N ALA A 241 8.70 -10.24 23.77
CA ALA A 241 8.51 -8.96 24.44
C ALA A 241 7.67 -9.15 25.72
N ASP A 242 8.37 -9.27 26.84
CA ASP A 242 7.80 -9.01 28.16
C ASP A 242 7.60 -7.50 28.31
N ILE A 243 6.40 -7.12 28.70
CA ILE A 243 6.02 -5.72 28.86
C ILE A 243 6.33 -5.34 30.29
N GLN A 244 7.38 -4.54 30.47
CA GLN A 244 7.57 -3.71 31.66
C GLN A 244 6.71 -2.43 31.54
#